data_AF-A0A3B9AMN9-F1
#
_entry.id   AF-A0A3B9AMN9-F1
#
_cell.length_a   1.000
_cell.length_b   1.000
_cell.length_c   1.000
_cell.angle_alpha   90.00
_cell.angle_beta   90.00
_cell.angle_gamma   90.00
#
_symmetry.space_group_name_H-M   'P 1'
#
loop_
_entity.id
_entity.type
_entity.pdbx_description
1 polymer ?
#
loop_
_entity_poly.entity_id
_entity_poly.type
_entity_poly.pdbx_seq_one_letter_code
_entity_poly.pdbx_strand_id
1 'polypeptide(L)'
;MNITFDELRRIKHALPHGSISRIAQELNLEEQTVRNYFGAHQYKDGDVVEFHLEPGPNGGIVHIEDTTILDRAQQILAEHNLSH
;
A
#
# COMPACT_ATOMS: atom_id res chain seq x y z
N MET A 1 -5.45 -5.21 10.71
CA MET A 1 -3.98 -5.14 10.89
C MET A 1 -3.59 -3.69 11.13
N ASN A 2 -2.80 -3.41 12.17
CA ASN A 2 -2.30 -2.05 12.43
C ASN A 2 -0.91 -1.92 11.82
N ILE A 3 -0.73 -0.95 10.93
CA ILE A 3 0.56 -0.65 10.30
C ILE A 3 0.77 0.85 10.27
N THR A 4 2.03 1.30 10.34
CA THR A 4 2.30 2.75 10.26
C THR A 4 2.39 3.21 8.81
N PHE A 5 2.10 4.50 8.59
CA PHE A 5 2.21 5.09 7.24
C PHE A 5 3.65 5.03 6.71
N ASP A 6 4.65 5.16 7.59
CA ASP A 6 6.06 4.99 7.24
C ASP A 6 6.35 3.59 6.69
N GLU A 7 5.79 2.54 7.29
CA GLU A 7 5.95 1.17 6.80
C GLU A 7 5.32 0.95 5.43
N LEU A 8 4.11 1.44 5.19
CA LEU A 8 3.48 1.39 3.87
C LEU A 8 4.35 2.08 2.80
N ARG A 9 4.93 3.23 3.16
CA ARG A 9 5.85 3.97 2.29
C ARG A 9 7.14 3.21 2.02
N ARG A 10 7.71 2.53 3.02
CA ARG A 10 8.90 1.67 2.86
C ARG A 10 8.63 0.52 1.90
N ILE A 11 7.50 -0.17 2.07
CA ILE A 11 7.10 -1.29 1.21
C ILE A 11 6.93 -0.79 -0.23
N LYS A 12 6.19 0.30 -0.42
CA LYS A 12 6.03 0.93 -1.74
C LYS A 12 7.36 1.32 -2.37
N HIS A 13 8.31 1.84 -1.60
CA HIS A 13 9.62 2.22 -2.12
C HIS A 13 10.48 1.01 -2.45
N ALA A 14 10.33 -0.10 -1.72
CA ALA A 14 11.00 -1.35 -2.04
C ALA A 14 10.45 -2.01 -3.32
N LEU A 15 9.18 -1.76 -3.66
CA LEU A 15 8.54 -2.42 -4.79
C LEU A 15 9.21 -2.03 -6.12
N PRO A 16 9.53 -3.01 -6.99
CA PRO A 16 10.06 -2.71 -8.31
C PRO A 16 9.04 -1.98 -9.18
N HIS A 17 9.53 -1.26 -10.18
CA HIS A 17 8.67 -0.58 -11.16
C HIS A 17 7.69 -1.57 -11.81
N GLY A 18 6.42 -1.18 -11.92
CA GLY A 18 5.35 -2.02 -12.46
C GLY A 18 4.62 -2.88 -11.41
N SER A 19 5.12 -3.00 -10.18
CA SER A 19 4.44 -3.80 -9.14
C SER A 19 3.03 -3.33 -8.84
N ILE A 20 2.80 -2.01 -8.81
CA ILE A 20 1.46 -1.43 -8.59
C ILE A 20 0.47 -1.90 -9.66
N SER A 21 0.88 -1.86 -10.93
CA SER A 21 0.06 -2.31 -12.05
C SER A 21 -0.19 -3.82 -11.98
N ARG A 22 0.84 -4.60 -11.64
CA ARG A 22 0.71 -6.06 -11.45
C ARG A 22 -0.29 -6.41 -10.34
N ILE A 23 -0.19 -5.78 -9.16
CA ILE A 23 -1.12 -6.00 -8.04
C ILE A 23 -2.55 -5.63 -8.44
N ALA A 24 -2.72 -4.50 -9.12
CA ALA A 24 -4.01 -4.05 -9.62
C ALA A 24 -4.64 -5.08 -10.57
N GLN A 25 -3.88 -5.61 -11.52
CA GLN A 25 -4.36 -6.65 -12.44
C GLN A 25 -4.66 -7.98 -11.72
N GLU A 26 -3.80 -8.41 -10.79
CA GLU A 26 -3.97 -9.67 -10.06
C GLU A 26 -5.20 -9.65 -9.13
N LEU A 27 -5.47 -8.50 -8.51
CA LEU A 27 -6.61 -8.33 -7.60
C LEU A 27 -7.87 -7.80 -8.30
N ASN A 28 -7.79 -7.55 -9.61
CA ASN A 28 -8.86 -6.93 -10.39
C ASN A 28 -9.31 -5.56 -9.80
N LEU A 29 -8.32 -4.78 -9.33
CA LEU A 29 -8.49 -3.44 -8.77
C LEU A 29 -7.92 -2.39 -9.72
N GLU A 30 -8.27 -1.13 -9.49
CA GLU A 30 -7.61 -0.02 -10.20
C GLU A 30 -6.23 0.27 -9.62
N GLU A 31 -5.29 0.65 -10.48
CA GLU A 31 -3.95 1.10 -10.05
C GLU A 31 -4.01 2.25 -9.05
N GLN A 32 -5.00 3.12 -9.20
CA GLN A 32 -5.24 4.22 -8.28
C GLN A 32 -5.65 3.71 -6.90
N THR A 33 -6.47 2.66 -6.81
CA THR A 33 -6.84 2.00 -5.53
C THR A 33 -5.62 1.43 -4.84
N VAL A 34 -4.76 0.71 -5.56
CA VAL A 34 -3.50 0.17 -5.02
C VAL A 34 -2.56 1.30 -4.60
N ARG A 35 -2.47 2.38 -5.39
CA ARG A 35 -1.65 3.55 -5.06
C ARG A 35 -2.16 4.27 -3.80
N ASN A 36 -3.48 4.40 -3.67
CA ASN A 36 -4.15 5.01 -2.52
C ASN A 36 -3.89 4.19 -1.25
N TYR A 37 -3.90 2.86 -1.36
CA TYR A 37 -3.58 1.95 -0.26
C TYR A 37 -2.20 2.20 0.34
N PHE A 38 -1.18 2.43 -0.49
CA PHE A 38 0.18 2.76 -0.04
C PHE A 38 0.40 4.26 0.25
N GLY A 39 -0.67 5.06 0.30
CA GLY A 39 -0.58 6.47 0.66
C GLY A 39 -0.16 7.37 -0.51
N ALA A 40 -0.84 7.28 -1.65
CA ALA A 40 -0.65 8.27 -2.73
C ALA A 40 -0.86 9.69 -2.18
N HIS A 41 0.21 10.49 -2.19
CA HIS A 41 0.21 11.90 -1.83
C HIS A 41 -0.76 12.69 -2.73
N GLN A 42 -2.06 12.72 -2.39
CA GLN A 42 -3.01 13.80 -2.69
C GLN A 42 -4.43 13.44 -2.21
N TYR A 43 -4.57 12.94 -0.98
CA TYR A 43 -5.87 12.94 -0.32
C TYR A 43 -6.20 14.37 0.12
N LYS A 44 -6.52 15.23 -0.85
CA LYS A 44 -7.25 16.47 -0.62
C LYS A 44 -8.72 16.05 -0.60
N ASP A 45 -9.30 16.05 0.59
CA ASP A 45 -10.75 16.17 0.86
C ASP A 45 -11.70 15.31 -0.01
N GLY A 46 -12.27 14.23 0.57
CA GLY A 46 -13.68 13.93 0.27
C GLY A 46 -14.13 12.47 0.13
N ASP A 47 -13.36 11.56 -0.44
CA ASP A 47 -13.90 10.24 -0.83
C ASP A 47 -13.36 9.09 0.03
N VAL A 48 -13.92 9.01 1.24
CA VAL A 48 -13.60 8.10 2.36
C VAL A 48 -13.61 6.65 1.89
N VAL A 49 -12.42 6.08 1.66
CA VAL A 49 -12.20 4.68 2.04
C VAL A 49 -11.89 4.75 3.53
N GLU A 50 -12.64 4.02 4.37
CA GLU A 50 -12.60 4.07 5.84
C GLU A 50 -11.25 3.61 6.44
N PHE A 51 -10.17 4.29 6.09
CA PHE A 51 -8.91 4.17 6.81
C PHE A 51 -9.02 5.06 8.05
N HIS A 52 -9.15 4.42 9.22
CA HIS A 52 -8.99 5.12 10.49
C HIS A 52 -7.51 5.53 10.61
N LEU A 53 -7.22 6.77 10.23
CA LEU A 53 -5.88 7.34 10.33
C LEU A 53 -5.79 8.13 11.62
N GLU A 54 -5.09 7.58 12.60
CA GLU A 54 -4.80 8.28 13.85
C GLU A 54 -3.53 9.12 13.66
N PRO A 55 -3.62 10.47 13.76
CA PRO A 55 -2.46 11.33 13.58
C PRO A 55 -1.42 11.07 14.69
N GLY A 56 -0.17 10.86 14.30
CA GLY A 56 0.92 10.55 15.23
C GLY A 56 2.32 10.68 14.61
N PRO A 57 3.39 10.57 15.41
CA PRO A 57 4.75 10.57 14.90
C PRO A 57 4.94 9.47 13.84
N ASN A 58 5.67 9.77 12.75
CA ASN A 58 5.87 8.90 11.57
C ASN A 58 4.66 8.77 10.61
N GLY A 59 3.70 9.70 10.65
CA GLY A 59 2.60 9.76 9.67
C GLY A 59 1.31 9.06 10.10
N GLY A 60 1.25 8.60 11.35
CA GLY A 60 0.05 7.99 11.94
C GLY A 60 -0.01 6.47 11.82
N ILE A 61 -0.90 5.87 12.62
CA ILE A 61 -1.25 4.45 12.54
C ILE A 61 -2.41 4.32 11.56
N VAL A 62 -2.24 3.45 10.57
CA VAL A 62 -3.27 3.07 9.61
C VAL A 62 -3.82 1.72 10.04
N HIS A 63 -5.11 1.69 10.34
CA HIS A 63 -5.79 0.41 10.48
C HIS A 63 -6.24 -0.08 9.10
N ILE A 64 -5.75 -1.24 8.71
CA ILE A 64 -6.08 -1.89 7.44
C ILE A 64 -6.90 -3.14 7.73
N GLU A 65 -8.12 -3.17 7.23
CA GLU A 65 -8.97 -4.36 7.27
C GLU A 65 -8.56 -5.37 6.20
N ASP A 66 -8.37 -4.89 4.97
CA ASP A 66 -7.97 -5.73 3.83
C ASP A 66 -6.46 -5.67 3.58
N THR A 67 -5.74 -6.72 3.98
CA THR A 67 -4.29 -6.84 3.76
C THR A 67 -3.94 -7.46 2.41
N THR A 68 -4.89 -7.65 1.49
CA THR A 68 -4.66 -8.38 0.24
C THR A 68 -3.65 -7.64 -0.64
N ILE A 69 -3.76 -6.31 -0.73
CA ILE A 69 -2.81 -5.46 -1.47
C ILE A 69 -1.41 -5.53 -0.84
N LEU A 70 -1.33 -5.51 0.49
CA LEU A 70 -0.08 -5.62 1.25
C LEU A 70 0.60 -6.97 1.03
N ASP A 71 -0.17 -8.06 1.10
CA ASP A 71 0.31 -9.43 0.91
C ASP A 71 0.90 -9.60 -0.50
N ARG A 72 0.18 -9.15 -1.54
CA ARG A 72 0.68 -9.19 -2.92
C ARG A 72 1.95 -8.37 -3.11
N ALA A 73 2.03 -7.18 -2.51
CA ALA A 73 3.26 -6.40 -2.54
C ALA A 73 4.44 -7.15 -1.90
N GLN A 74 4.23 -7.78 -0.74
CA GLN A 74 5.28 -8.56 -0.08
C GLN A 74 5.70 -9.79 -0.90
N GLN A 75 4.76 -10.45 -1.58
CA GLN A 75 5.06 -11.54 -2.50
C GLN A 75 5.95 -11.09 -3.65
N ILE A 76 5.62 -9.99 -4.32
CA ILE A 76 6.42 -9.44 -5.42
C ILE A 76 7.83 -9.07 -4.95
N LEU A 77 7.95 -8.49 -3.74
CA LEU A 77 9.25 -8.19 -3.13
C LEU A 77 10.06 -9.46 -2.86
N ALA A 78 9.43 -10.51 -2.34
CA ALA A 78 10.09 -11.78 -2.09
C ALA A 78 10.56 -12.43 -3.39
N GLU A 79 9.71 -12.45 -4.43
CA GLU A 79 10.06 -12.94 -5.78
C GLU A 79 11.26 -12.18 -6.35
N HIS A 80 11.27 -10.85 -6.24
CA HIS A 80 12.35 -10.00 -6.73
C HIS A 80 13.67 -10.26 -5.97
N ASN A 81 13.60 -10.44 -4.64
CA ASN A 81 14.78 -10.72 -3.81
C ASN A 81 15.32 -12.15 -3.98
N LEU A 82 14.47 -13.13 -4.30
CA LEU A 82 14.87 -14.52 -4.58
C LEU A 82 15.53 -14.69 -5.95
N SER A 83 15.36 -13.72 -6.84
CA SER A 83 15.89 -13.75 -8.21
C SER A 83 17.31 -13.19 -8.33
N HIS A 84 17.96 -12.85 -7.21
CA HIS A 84 19.31 -12.29 -7.10
C HIS A 84 20.24 -13.21 -6.31
#